data_AF-X1HWZ1-F1
#
_entry.id   AF-X1HWZ1-F1
#
_cell.length_a   1.000
_cell.length_b   1.000
_cell.length_c   1.000
_cell.angle_alpha   90.00
_cell.angle_beta   90.00
_cell.angle_gamma   90.00
#
_symmetry.space_group_name_H-M   'P 1'
#
loop_
_entity.id
_entity.type
_entity.pdbx_description
1 polymer ?
#
loop_
_entity_poly.entity_id
_entity_poly.type
_entity_poly.pdbx_seq_one_letter_code
_entity_poly.pdbx_strand_id
1 'polypeptide(L)' 'MPEGPRKQFDLLAADLRDKGPVQPDWPNYSKLSEAEYHCHLAYSWVACWRHEKHTITIEVYYAGSRENAPY' A
#
# COMPACT_ATOMS: atom_id res chain seq x y z
N MET A 1 9.61 8.76 7.59
CA MET A 1 8.82 7.70 8.25
C MET A 1 9.64 7.03 9.35
N PRO A 2 9.09 6.86 10.58
CA PRO A 2 9.72 6.14 11.70
C PRO A 2 9.94 4.65 11.42
N GLU A 3 10.69 3.97 12.30
CA GLU A 3 11.13 2.57 12.11
C GLU A 3 9.97 1.57 12.07
N GLY A 4 8.96 1.70 12.94
CA GLY A 4 7.81 0.77 12.97
C GLY A 4 7.05 0.72 11.65
N PRO A 5 6.52 1.86 11.15
CA PRO A 5 5.87 1.92 9.85
C PRO A 5 6.79 1.58 8.67
N ARG A 6 8.11 1.79 8.78
CA ARG A 6 9.09 1.33 7.77
C ARG A 6 9.11 -0.19 7.66
N LYS A 7 9.18 -0.91 8.79
CA LYS A 7 9.12 -2.38 8.79
C LYS A 7 7.81 -2.91 8.20
N GLN A 8 6.70 -2.23 8.50
CA GLN A 8 5.39 -2.57 7.91
C GLN A 8 5.40 -2.34 6.39
N PHE A 9 6.04 -1.26 5.90
CA PHE A 9 6.20 -1.05 4.47
C PHE A 9 7.01 -2.17 3.80
N ASP A 10 8.10 -2.62 4.40
CA ASP A 10 8.93 -3.70 3.84
C ASP A 10 8.15 -5.03 3.76
N LEU A 11 7.33 -5.32 4.78
CA LEU A 11 6.40 -6.46 4.76
C LEU A 11 5.33 -6.32 3.68
N LEU A 12 4.76 -5.13 3.51
CA LEU A 12 3.78 -4.87 2.44
C LEU A 12 4.43 -5.07 1.07
N ALA A 13 5.65 -4.57 0.86
CA ALA A 13 6.36 -4.76 -0.41
C ALA A 13 6.60 -6.24 -0.73
N ALA A 14 6.94 -7.05 0.27
CA ALA A 14 7.06 -8.50 0.11
C ALA A 14 5.71 -9.16 -0.22
N ASP A 15 4.65 -8.79 0.49
CA ASP A 15 3.31 -9.30 0.23
C ASP A 15 2.78 -8.89 -1.15
N LEU A 16 3.01 -7.66 -1.60
CA LEU A 16 2.64 -7.20 -2.93
C LEU A 16 3.34 -8.02 -4.01
N ARG A 17 4.63 -8.31 -3.80
CA ARG A 17 5.41 -9.16 -4.72
C ARG A 17 4.91 -10.61 -4.73
N ASP A 18 4.59 -11.18 -3.59
CA ASP A 18 4.34 -12.62 -3.44
C ASP A 18 2.86 -13.00 -3.62
N LYS A 19 1.94 -12.12 -3.22
CA LYS A 19 0.49 -12.34 -3.20
C LYS A 19 -0.28 -11.46 -4.21
N GLY A 20 0.37 -10.41 -4.73
CA GLY A 20 -0.21 -9.51 -5.72
C GLY A 20 -0.84 -8.23 -5.10
N PRO A 21 -1.58 -7.44 -5.91
CA PRO A 21 -2.01 -6.08 -5.53
C PRO A 21 -3.19 -6.03 -4.56
N VAL A 22 -3.91 -7.14 -4.38
CA VAL A 22 -5.09 -7.21 -3.51
C VAL A 22 -4.66 -7.75 -2.15
N GLN A 23 -4.74 -6.90 -1.12
CA GLN A 23 -4.14 -7.14 0.21
C GLN A 23 -5.18 -7.01 1.35
N PRO A 24 -6.25 -7.83 1.37
CA PRO A 24 -7.37 -7.67 2.29
C PRO A 24 -7.00 -7.88 3.77
N ASP A 25 -5.91 -8.59 4.04
CA ASP A 25 -5.42 -8.85 5.40
C ASP A 25 -4.66 -7.66 5.99
N TRP A 26 -4.33 -6.65 5.17
CA TRP A 26 -3.64 -5.45 5.63
C TRP A 26 -4.60 -4.49 6.37
N PRO A 27 -4.16 -3.86 7.46
CA PRO A 27 -5.00 -2.96 8.24
C PRO A 27 -5.63 -1.85 7.39
N ASN A 28 -6.94 -1.69 7.51
CA ASN A 28 -7.73 -0.71 6.76
C ASN A 28 -7.48 -0.76 5.24
N TYR A 29 -7.23 -1.94 4.68
CA TYR A 29 -7.13 -2.10 3.23
C TYR A 29 -8.40 -1.61 2.55
N SER A 30 -8.25 -0.84 1.47
CA SER A 30 -9.36 -0.38 0.65
C SER A 30 -8.92 -0.16 -0.79
N LYS A 31 -9.85 -0.38 -1.72
CA LYS A 31 -9.71 0.04 -3.11
C LYS A 31 -10.11 1.51 -3.20
N LEU A 32 -9.22 2.35 -3.71
CA LEU A 32 -9.49 3.77 -3.96
C LEU A 32 -10.18 3.95 -5.32
N SER A 33 -9.80 3.13 -6.30
CA SER A 33 -10.39 3.09 -7.64
C SER A 33 -10.33 1.67 -8.22
N GLU A 34 -10.57 1.50 -9.52
CA GLU A 34 -10.44 0.19 -10.18
C GLU A 34 -9.01 -0.38 -10.13
N ALA A 35 -8.00 0.50 -10.07
CA ALA A 35 -6.60 0.14 -10.19
C ALA A 35 -5.73 0.65 -9.03
N GLU A 36 -6.31 1.43 -8.09
CA GLU A 36 -5.57 2.03 -6.97
C GLU A 36 -6.06 1.48 -5.64
N TYR A 37 -5.11 1.38 -4.72
CA TYR A 37 -5.26 0.68 -3.46
C TYR A 37 -4.56 1.45 -2.35
N HIS A 38 -5.02 1.19 -1.14
CA HIS A 38 -4.57 1.84 0.07
C HIS A 38 -4.52 0.82 1.19
N CYS A 39 -3.59 0.99 2.14
CA CYS A 39 -3.69 0.41 3.47
C CYS A 39 -2.93 1.25 4.51
N HIS A 40 -3.14 0.94 5.78
CA HIS A 40 -2.40 1.54 6.89
C HIS A 40 -1.16 0.71 7.25
N LEU A 41 -0.04 1.40 7.39
CA LEU A 41 1.21 0.88 7.96
C LEU A 41 1.29 1.13 9.47
N ALA A 42 0.62 2.18 9.95
CA ALA A 42 0.39 2.50 11.36
C ALA A 42 -0.75 3.53 11.46
N TYR A 43 -1.06 4.00 12.67
CA TYR A 43 -2.15 4.95 12.91
C TYR A 43 -2.14 6.17 11.96
N SER A 44 -0.98 6.82 11.81
CA SER A 44 -0.80 8.00 10.95
C SER A 44 -0.03 7.73 9.66
N TRP A 45 0.24 6.48 9.30
CA TRP A 45 1.09 6.12 8.16
C TRP A 45 0.37 5.18 7.22
N VAL A 46 0.39 5.51 5.92
CA VAL A 46 -0.32 4.77 4.87
C VAL A 46 0.61 4.48 3.70
N ALA A 47 0.24 3.47 2.92
CA ALA A 47 0.82 3.20 1.62
C ALA A 47 -0.29 3.21 0.56
N CYS A 48 0.02 3.75 -0.61
CA CYS A 48 -0.83 3.73 -1.78
C CYS A 48 -0.07 3.11 -2.95
N TRP A 49 -0.75 2.23 -3.67
CA TRP A 49 -0.18 1.58 -4.84
C TRP A 49 -1.20 1.43 -5.93
N ARG A 50 -0.71 1.28 -7.16
CA ARG A 50 -1.51 1.01 -8.34
C ARG A 50 -1.08 -0.27 -9.03
N HIS A 51 -2.03 -0.92 -9.68
CA HIS A 51 -1.83 -2.08 -10.52
C HIS A 51 -2.71 -1.96 -11.77
N GLU A 52 -2.08 -2.00 -12.93
CA GLU A 52 -2.79 -2.00 -14.20
C GLU A 52 -3.21 -3.43 -14.59
N LYS A 53 -4.48 -3.58 -15.01
CA LYS A 53 -5.01 -4.87 -15.47
C LYS A 53 -4.12 -5.41 -16.60
N HIS A 54 -3.88 -6.73 -16.56
CA HIS A 54 -3.01 -7.44 -17.51
C HIS A 54 -1.51 -7.14 -17.41
N THR A 55 -1.07 -6.42 -16.38
CA THR A 55 0.34 -6.26 -16.04
C THR A 55 0.69 -7.05 -14.78
N ILE A 56 1.98 -7.36 -14.60
CA ILE A 56 2.53 -7.87 -13.35
C ILE A 56 3.14 -6.76 -12.49
N THR A 57 3.01 -5.50 -12.93
CA THR A 57 3.67 -4.36 -12.31
C THR A 57 2.77 -3.79 -11.23
N ILE A 58 3.30 -3.74 -10.01
CA ILE A 58 2.69 -3.02 -8.90
C ILE A 58 3.60 -1.84 -8.57
N GLU A 59 3.04 -0.64 -8.60
CA GLU A 59 3.77 0.58 -8.28
C GLU A 59 3.25 1.17 -6.99
N VAL A 60 4.07 1.11 -5.94
CA VAL A 60 3.86 1.92 -4.75
C VAL A 60 4.30 3.34 -5.05
N TYR A 61 3.35 4.25 -5.22
CA TYR A 61 3.62 5.65 -5.55
C TYR A 61 3.63 6.57 -4.32
N TYR A 62 3.15 6.09 -3.17
CA TYR A 62 3.22 6.83 -1.91
C TYR A 62 3.36 5.90 -0.70
N ALA A 63 4.24 6.27 0.23
CA ALA A 63 4.33 5.66 1.56
C ALA A 63 4.75 6.74 2.58
N GLY A 64 3.80 7.22 3.36
CA GLY A 64 3.98 8.45 4.14
C GLY A 64 2.86 8.74 5.12
N SER A 65 2.81 9.96 5.64
CA SER A 65 1.75 10.33 6.58
C SER A 65 0.39 10.34 5.88
N ARG A 66 -0.65 9.91 6.60
CA ARG A 66 -2.03 9.85 6.06
C ARG A 66 -2.51 11.21 5.56
N GLU A 67 -2.13 12.29 6.24
CA GLU A 67 -2.55 13.66 5.93
C GLU A 67 -2.06 14.17 4.56
N ASN A 68 -0.95 13.62 4.06
CA ASN A 68 -0.34 14.02 2.79
C ASN A 68 -0.56 12.97 1.68
N ALA A 69 -1.41 11.99 1.93
CA ALA A 69 -1.65 10.92 0.98
C ALA A 69 -2.41 11.45 -0.26
N PRO A 70 -2.08 10.96 -1.46
CA PRO A 70 -2.58 11.49 -2.73
C PRO A 70 -3.97 10.93 -3.12
N TYR A 71 -4.94 11.01 -2.22
CA TYR A 71 -6.34 10.59 -2.46
C TYR A 71 -7.35 11.49 -1.74
#